data_AF-A0A522DKT1-F1
#
_entry.id   AF-A0A522DKT1-F1
#
_cell.length_a   1.000
_cell.length_b   1.000
_cell.length_c   1.000
_cell.angle_alpha   90.00
_cell.angle_beta   90.00
_cell.angle_gamma   90.00
#
_symmetry.space_group_name_H-M   'P 1'
#
loop_
_entity.id
_entity.type
_entity.pdbx_description
1 polymer ?
#
loop_
_entity_poly.entity_id
_entity_poly.type
_entity_poly.pdbx_seq_one_letter_code
_entity_poly.pdbx_strand_id
1 'polypeptide(L)'
;MKTIAALAFILFFSCNSKDEKQDETVKKSPDKKDTVLIKPSANNPYAAPDLSPMDMIYFPVDYPKLKMTKSITVGPAVRVIYSRPQKLGRKIFGGLLKYDQPWRLGANEATEIQFFKPAVIQNKKIDAGKYILYCIPQEKKWTIVFNTNIDTWGLQQDVAKDIYRFDIPVEKTTNPVEYFTMAFEKNNSGADLIMTWDDVVARLPISF
;
A
#
# COMPACT_ATOMS: atom_id res chain seq x y z
N MET A 1 14.20 -89.08 19.56
CA MET A 1 12.76 -88.74 19.47
C MET A 1 12.64 -87.22 19.39
N LYS A 2 11.98 -86.70 18.33
CA LYS A 2 11.10 -85.48 18.22
C LYS A 2 11.39 -84.31 19.19
N THR A 3 11.66 -83.03 18.82
CA THR A 3 10.94 -82.00 17.99
C THR A 3 11.80 -80.71 18.01
N ILE A 4 12.20 -80.02 16.91
CA ILE A 4 11.54 -78.95 16.10
C ILE A 4 10.99 -77.78 16.97
N ALA A 5 11.12 -76.46 16.72
CA ALA A 5 11.94 -75.53 15.92
C ALA A 5 11.35 -74.11 16.16
N ALA A 6 12.14 -73.02 16.03
CA ALA A 6 11.77 -71.75 15.35
C ALA A 6 12.78 -70.64 15.70
N LEU A 7 13.62 -70.27 14.73
CA LEU A 7 14.50 -69.10 14.77
C LEU A 7 14.08 -68.18 13.61
N ALA A 8 13.83 -66.90 13.91
CA ALA A 8 13.38 -65.90 12.95
C ALA A 8 14.51 -65.54 11.97
N PHE A 9 14.19 -65.56 10.67
CA PHE A 9 15.10 -65.16 9.60
C PHE A 9 14.56 -63.88 8.94
N ILE A 10 15.35 -62.81 8.98
CA ILE A 10 15.09 -61.53 8.31
C ILE A 10 15.49 -61.69 6.85
N LEU A 11 14.56 -61.47 5.91
CA LEU A 11 14.82 -61.45 4.47
C LEU A 11 14.83 -60.01 3.95
N PHE A 12 16.01 -59.57 3.51
CA PHE A 12 16.17 -58.45 2.58
C PHE A 12 15.75 -58.91 1.18
N PHE A 13 14.89 -58.16 0.52
CA PHE A 13 14.80 -58.17 -0.95
C PHE A 13 14.66 -56.75 -1.48
N SER A 14 15.74 -56.32 -2.11
CA SER A 14 15.78 -55.26 -3.12
C SER A 14 15.26 -55.85 -4.43
N CYS A 15 14.40 -55.13 -5.16
CA CYS A 15 14.51 -55.06 -6.61
C CYS A 15 13.65 -53.94 -7.22
N ASN A 16 14.15 -53.51 -8.37
CA ASN A 16 13.90 -52.30 -9.14
C ASN A 16 12.79 -52.48 -10.20
N SER A 17 12.23 -51.33 -10.62
CA SER A 17 11.61 -50.98 -11.92
C SER A 17 10.51 -51.87 -12.53
N LYS A 18 9.31 -51.29 -12.69
CA LYS A 18 8.51 -51.36 -13.93
C LYS A 18 7.79 -50.03 -14.17
N ASP A 19 7.99 -49.50 -15.37
CA ASP A 19 7.22 -48.42 -15.99
C ASP A 19 5.76 -48.83 -16.21
N GLU A 20 4.84 -47.94 -15.89
CA GLU A 20 3.55 -47.86 -16.58
C GLU A 20 3.20 -46.39 -16.81
N LYS A 21 3.04 -46.05 -18.09
CA LYS A 21 2.73 -44.71 -18.59
C LYS A 21 1.34 -44.28 -18.12
N GLN A 22 1.25 -43.08 -17.55
CA GLN A 22 0.10 -42.21 -17.74
C GLN A 22 0.62 -40.83 -18.14
N ASP A 23 0.73 -40.66 -19.46
CA ASP A 23 0.72 -39.35 -20.09
C ASP A 23 -0.75 -38.97 -20.28
N GLU A 24 -1.21 -37.96 -19.53
CA GLU A 24 -2.26 -37.04 -19.99
C GLU A 24 -2.22 -35.80 -19.11
N THR A 25 -1.31 -34.89 -19.49
CA THR A 25 -1.43 -33.43 -19.34
C THR A 25 -2.13 -32.91 -18.07
N VAL A 26 -1.38 -32.76 -16.99
CA VAL A 26 -1.68 -31.70 -16.01
C VAL A 26 -1.45 -30.38 -16.74
N LYS A 27 -2.51 -29.84 -17.36
CA LYS A 27 -2.55 -28.42 -17.73
C LYS A 27 -2.33 -27.67 -16.43
N LYS A 28 -1.11 -27.17 -16.25
CA LYS A 28 -0.79 -26.12 -15.29
C LYS A 28 -1.86 -25.06 -15.49
N SER A 29 -2.79 -24.95 -14.54
CA SER A 29 -3.77 -23.87 -14.54
C SER A 29 -2.94 -22.60 -14.67
N PRO A 30 -3.13 -21.78 -15.71
CA PRO A 30 -2.41 -20.53 -15.80
C PRO A 30 -2.71 -19.78 -14.51
N ASP A 31 -1.68 -19.23 -13.87
CA ASP A 31 -1.84 -18.26 -12.77
C ASP A 31 -2.82 -17.22 -13.27
N LYS A 32 -4.10 -17.39 -12.92
CA LYS A 32 -5.16 -16.50 -13.32
C LYS A 32 -4.88 -15.31 -12.43
N LYS A 33 -4.13 -14.34 -12.96
CA LYS A 33 -4.05 -13.03 -12.35
C LYS A 33 -5.49 -12.65 -12.08
N ASP A 34 -5.87 -12.50 -10.81
CA ASP A 34 -7.21 -12.09 -10.38
C ASP A 34 -7.59 -10.68 -10.89
N THR A 35 -6.80 -10.12 -11.80
CA THR A 35 -6.96 -8.86 -12.53
C THR A 35 -8.08 -8.91 -13.58
N VAL A 36 -9.17 -9.64 -13.32
CA VAL A 36 -10.40 -9.30 -14.02
C VAL A 36 -10.89 -8.02 -13.36
N LEU A 37 -10.84 -6.90 -14.07
CA LEU A 37 -11.48 -5.66 -13.64
C LEU A 37 -12.97 -5.96 -13.45
N ILE A 38 -13.38 -6.21 -12.21
CA ILE A 38 -14.77 -6.39 -11.86
C ILE A 38 -15.43 -5.03 -12.08
N LYS A 39 -16.21 -4.89 -13.15
CA LYS A 39 -17.17 -3.78 -13.25
C LYS A 39 -17.98 -3.79 -11.95
N PRO A 40 -18.10 -2.68 -11.21
CA PRO A 40 -18.86 -2.65 -9.97
C PRO A 40 -20.23 -3.25 -10.23
N SER A 41 -20.45 -4.47 -9.72
CA SER A 41 -21.77 -5.09 -9.77
C SER A 41 -22.63 -4.24 -8.85
N ALA A 42 -23.57 -3.50 -9.43
CA ALA A 42 -24.55 -2.70 -8.69
C ALA A 42 -25.52 -3.57 -7.84
N ASN A 43 -25.30 -4.89 -7.78
CA ASN A 43 -26.21 -5.85 -7.18
C ASN A 43 -25.73 -6.37 -5.82
N ASN A 44 -24.96 -5.60 -5.04
CA ASN A 44 -24.77 -5.92 -3.62
C ASN A 44 -25.97 -5.34 -2.83
N PRO A 45 -26.89 -6.19 -2.31
CA PRO A 45 -28.07 -5.71 -1.60
C PRO A 45 -27.75 -5.14 -0.21
N TYR A 46 -26.52 -5.34 0.29
CA TYR A 46 -26.11 -4.91 1.62
C TYR A 46 -25.40 -3.55 1.63
N ALA A 47 -24.57 -3.27 0.63
CA ALA A 47 -23.84 -1.99 0.53
C ALA A 47 -23.40 -1.70 -0.90
N ALA A 48 -23.60 -0.46 -1.34
CA ALA A 48 -23.02 0.02 -2.59
C ALA A 48 -21.48 0.14 -2.46
N PRO A 49 -20.73 -0.09 -3.55
CA PRO A 49 -19.29 0.19 -3.57
C PRO A 49 -18.99 1.64 -3.18
N ASP A 50 -17.99 1.86 -2.33
CA ASP A 50 -17.49 3.19 -2.00
C ASP A 50 -16.91 3.86 -3.26
N LEU A 51 -17.27 5.13 -3.48
CA LEU A 51 -16.74 5.94 -4.57
C LEU A 51 -15.28 6.34 -4.35
N SER A 52 -14.86 6.37 -3.08
CA SER A 52 -13.50 6.74 -2.65
C SER A 52 -12.92 5.64 -1.76
N PRO A 53 -12.73 4.42 -2.29
CA PRO A 53 -12.30 3.29 -1.47
C PRO A 53 -10.98 3.58 -0.76
N MET A 54 -10.84 3.07 0.46
CA MET A 54 -9.63 3.14 1.24
C MET A 54 -8.58 2.16 0.71
N ASP A 55 -7.34 2.62 0.62
CA ASP A 55 -6.17 1.87 0.17
C ASP A 55 -5.04 2.00 1.21
N MET A 56 -4.10 1.07 1.16
CA MET A 56 -3.03 0.94 2.13
C MET A 56 -1.72 0.55 1.44
N ILE A 57 -0.71 1.40 1.57
CA ILE A 57 0.61 1.21 0.98
C ILE A 57 1.69 1.10 2.05
N TYR A 58 2.75 0.34 1.75
CA TYR A 58 3.91 0.14 2.63
C TYR A 58 5.20 0.51 1.92
N PHE A 59 6.22 0.87 2.69
CA PHE A 59 7.60 0.81 2.24
C PHE A 59 8.42 -0.09 3.18
N PRO A 60 9.17 -1.08 2.66
CA PRO A 60 9.25 -1.50 1.26
C PRO A 60 7.92 -1.99 0.67
N VAL A 61 7.69 -1.76 -0.64
CA VAL A 61 6.39 -2.00 -1.30
C VAL A 61 5.94 -3.46 -1.26
N ASP A 62 6.88 -4.41 -1.31
CA ASP A 62 6.59 -5.84 -1.28
C ASP A 62 6.46 -6.42 0.14
N TYR A 63 6.56 -5.59 1.19
CA TYR A 63 6.50 -6.03 2.58
C TYR A 63 5.30 -6.96 2.88
N PRO A 64 4.05 -6.65 2.48
CA PRO A 64 2.91 -7.53 2.76
C PRO A 64 3.05 -8.92 2.13
N LYS A 65 3.52 -8.97 0.87
CA LYS A 65 3.72 -10.23 0.15
C LYS A 65 4.82 -11.07 0.79
N LEU A 66 5.98 -10.44 1.08
CA LEU A 66 7.11 -11.13 1.69
C LEU A 66 6.80 -11.63 3.11
N LYS A 67 5.97 -10.91 3.86
CA LYS A 67 5.47 -11.35 5.17
C LYS A 67 4.61 -12.61 5.04
N MET A 68 3.70 -12.65 4.06
CA MET A 68 2.84 -13.82 3.81
C MET A 68 3.64 -15.06 3.40
N THR A 69 4.66 -14.90 2.56
CA THR A 69 5.51 -16.01 2.11
C THR A 69 6.56 -16.42 3.13
N LYS A 70 6.60 -15.77 4.32
CA LYS A 70 7.63 -15.95 5.36
C LYS A 70 9.06 -15.70 4.83
N SER A 71 9.21 -14.91 3.77
CA SER A 71 10.49 -14.59 3.13
C SER A 71 10.99 -13.18 3.50
N ILE A 72 10.43 -12.60 4.55
CA ILE A 72 10.75 -11.25 4.99
C ILE A 72 12.16 -11.17 5.58
N THR A 73 12.96 -10.23 5.07
CA THR A 73 14.29 -9.89 5.59
C THR A 73 14.30 -8.56 6.34
N VAL A 74 13.41 -7.63 5.99
CA VAL A 74 13.31 -6.28 6.58
C VAL A 74 11.84 -5.95 6.85
N GLY A 75 11.56 -5.43 8.05
CA GLY A 75 10.23 -4.93 8.44
C GLY A 75 9.77 -3.71 7.63
N PRO A 76 8.51 -3.27 7.80
CA PRO A 76 8.05 -2.05 7.15
C PRO A 76 8.71 -0.84 7.85
N ALA A 77 9.14 0.15 7.08
CA ALA A 77 9.64 1.41 7.61
C ALA A 77 8.50 2.43 7.81
N VAL A 78 7.56 2.47 6.85
CA VAL A 78 6.39 3.35 6.87
C VAL A 78 5.19 2.68 6.20
N ARG A 79 3.99 3.07 6.62
CA ARG A 79 2.71 2.74 5.99
C ARG A 79 1.88 4.01 5.80
N VAL A 80 1.11 4.08 4.72
CA VAL A 80 0.06 5.08 4.56
C VAL A 80 -1.28 4.38 4.34
N ILE A 81 -2.33 4.85 5.02
CA ILE A 81 -3.73 4.49 4.78
C ILE A 81 -4.44 5.75 4.30
N TYR A 82 -5.10 5.67 3.14
CA TYR A 82 -5.72 6.83 2.50
C TYR A 82 -6.89 6.40 1.62
N SER A 83 -7.86 7.29 1.44
CA SER A 83 -8.97 7.08 0.50
C SER A 83 -8.67 7.63 -0.88
N ARG A 84 -9.22 7.00 -1.93
CA ARG A 84 -8.92 7.30 -3.34
C ARG A 84 -10.09 7.97 -4.06
N PRO A 85 -10.37 9.27 -3.82
CA PRO A 85 -11.42 9.97 -4.56
C PRO A 85 -11.14 10.03 -6.06
N GLN A 86 -12.22 9.99 -6.83
CA GLN A 86 -12.21 10.05 -8.29
C GLN A 86 -12.34 11.48 -8.80
N LYS A 87 -11.77 11.80 -9.97
CA LYS A 87 -11.86 13.12 -10.57
C LYS A 87 -13.27 13.40 -11.09
N LEU A 88 -13.89 12.44 -11.76
CA LEU A 88 -15.25 12.51 -12.32
C LEU A 88 -15.45 13.76 -13.20
N GLY A 89 -14.46 14.09 -14.04
CA GLY A 89 -14.50 15.25 -14.94
C GLY A 89 -14.40 16.62 -14.25
N ARG A 90 -14.21 16.67 -12.91
CA ARG A 90 -14.09 17.92 -12.16
C ARG A 90 -12.69 18.51 -12.28
N LYS A 91 -12.60 19.85 -12.16
CA LYS A 91 -11.33 20.54 -11.90
C LYS A 91 -10.96 20.32 -10.43
N ILE A 92 -9.83 19.64 -10.18
CA ILE A 92 -9.42 19.31 -8.81
C ILE A 92 -8.78 20.52 -8.11
N PHE A 93 -7.60 20.93 -8.54
CA PHE A 93 -6.84 22.02 -7.90
C PHE A 93 -7.33 23.38 -8.39
N GLY A 94 -7.63 24.27 -7.44
CA GLY A 94 -8.31 25.54 -7.72
C GLY A 94 -9.79 25.38 -8.13
N GLY A 95 -10.37 24.20 -7.89
CA GLY A 95 -11.78 23.88 -8.13
C GLY A 95 -12.37 23.18 -6.92
N LEU A 96 -12.42 21.85 -6.94
CA LEU A 96 -12.85 21.03 -5.80
C LEU A 96 -12.00 21.31 -4.54
N LEU A 97 -10.69 21.33 -4.71
CA LEU A 97 -9.73 21.73 -3.71
C LEU A 97 -9.39 23.20 -3.93
N LYS A 98 -9.80 24.04 -2.98
CA LYS A 98 -9.42 25.46 -2.97
C LYS A 98 -7.95 25.56 -2.54
N TYR A 99 -7.21 26.44 -3.22
CA TYR A 99 -5.84 26.75 -2.79
C TYR A 99 -5.84 27.41 -1.41
N ASP A 100 -4.73 27.22 -0.69
CA ASP A 100 -4.51 27.76 0.66
C ASP A 100 -5.52 27.27 1.72
N GLN A 101 -6.27 26.22 1.42
CA GLN A 101 -7.18 25.56 2.36
C GLN A 101 -6.67 24.17 2.73
N PRO A 102 -6.75 23.76 4.00
CA PRO A 102 -6.33 22.44 4.40
C PRO A 102 -7.24 21.38 3.79
N TRP A 103 -6.62 20.35 3.24
CA TRP A 103 -7.26 19.15 2.72
C TRP A 103 -6.70 17.94 3.45
N ARG A 104 -7.56 17.02 3.88
CA ARG A 104 -7.18 15.75 4.52
C ARG A 104 -6.42 14.76 3.64
N LEU A 105 -5.99 15.21 2.45
CA LEU A 105 -5.16 14.48 1.52
C LEU A 105 -5.78 13.11 1.14
N GLY A 106 -7.09 13.12 0.87
CA GLY A 106 -7.94 11.97 0.63
C GLY A 106 -9.43 12.35 0.66
N ALA A 107 -10.30 11.36 0.83
CA ALA A 107 -11.74 11.52 1.06
C ALA A 107 -12.21 10.61 2.22
N ASN A 108 -13.47 10.72 2.65
CA ASN A 108 -13.99 10.01 3.84
C ASN A 108 -13.08 10.28 5.07
N GLU A 109 -12.33 9.29 5.55
CA GLU A 109 -11.37 9.38 6.64
C GLU A 109 -10.12 10.22 6.32
N ALA A 110 -9.47 10.75 7.37
CA ALA A 110 -8.21 11.46 7.22
C ALA A 110 -7.07 10.50 6.87
N THR A 111 -6.20 10.92 5.95
CA THR A 111 -5.04 10.10 5.57
C THR A 111 -4.10 9.91 6.75
N GLU A 112 -3.77 8.66 7.06
CA GLU A 112 -2.87 8.27 8.15
C GLU A 112 -1.51 7.86 7.58
N ILE A 113 -0.44 8.37 8.16
CA ILE A 113 0.92 7.86 7.98
C ILE A 113 1.42 7.27 9.30
N GLN A 114 1.96 6.04 9.24
CA GLN A 114 2.59 5.38 10.37
C GLN A 114 4.06 5.10 10.07
N PHE A 115 4.94 5.68 10.87
CA PHE A 115 6.36 5.38 10.89
C PHE A 115 6.63 4.27 11.91
N PHE A 116 7.23 3.17 11.48
CA PHE A 116 7.61 2.05 12.35
C PHE A 116 9.01 2.21 12.93
N LYS A 117 9.81 3.11 12.35
CA LYS A 117 11.10 3.55 12.85
C LYS A 117 11.27 5.05 12.57
N PRO A 118 12.18 5.74 13.28
CA PRO A 118 12.44 7.16 13.02
C PRO A 118 12.78 7.41 11.55
N ALA A 119 12.39 8.58 11.06
CA ALA A 119 12.64 9.01 9.69
C ALA A 119 13.25 10.41 9.67
N VAL A 120 13.73 10.83 8.51
CA VAL A 120 14.17 12.20 8.26
C VAL A 120 13.49 12.74 7.01
N ILE A 121 12.90 13.92 7.13
CA ILE A 121 12.23 14.64 6.04
C ILE A 121 12.72 16.09 6.08
N GLN A 122 13.32 16.59 4.99
CA GLN A 122 13.86 17.96 4.91
C GLN A 122 14.68 18.38 6.14
N ASN A 123 15.63 17.53 6.55
CA ASN A 123 16.51 17.71 7.72
C ASN A 123 15.81 17.71 9.09
N LYS A 124 14.51 17.41 9.16
CA LYS A 124 13.79 17.23 10.42
C LYS A 124 13.70 15.74 10.75
N LYS A 125 14.06 15.39 11.98
CA LYS A 125 13.84 14.06 12.53
C LYS A 125 12.36 13.88 12.85
N ILE A 126 11.80 12.77 12.40
CA ILE A 126 10.43 12.35 12.64
C ILE A 126 10.48 11.12 13.52
N ASP A 127 9.82 11.17 14.67
CA ASP A 127 9.75 10.02 15.56
C ASP A 127 8.89 8.91 14.97
N ALA A 128 9.16 7.68 15.39
CA ALA A 128 8.25 6.57 15.10
C ALA A 128 6.89 6.85 15.75
N GLY A 129 5.82 6.61 15.02
CA GLY A 129 4.49 7.01 15.47
C GLY A 129 3.48 7.07 14.35
N LYS A 130 2.26 7.41 14.72
CA LYS A 130 1.12 7.56 13.81
C LYS A 130 0.75 9.04 13.75
N TYR A 131 0.53 9.54 12.54
CA TYR A 131 0.13 10.92 12.28
C TYR A 131 -0.95 10.96 11.21
N ILE A 132 -1.73 12.05 11.21
CA ILE A 132 -2.58 12.41 10.09
C ILE A 132 -1.83 13.34 9.15
N LEU A 133 -2.05 13.17 7.86
CA LEU A 133 -1.58 14.05 6.81
C LEU A 133 -2.67 15.05 6.41
N TYR A 134 -2.30 16.33 6.47
CA TYR A 134 -2.99 17.37 5.70
C TYR A 134 -2.08 17.84 4.57
N CYS A 135 -2.71 18.36 3.52
CA CYS A 135 -2.07 19.10 2.46
C CYS A 135 -2.75 20.46 2.32
N ILE A 136 -1.96 21.52 2.24
CA ILE A 136 -2.43 22.85 1.85
C ILE A 136 -1.89 23.09 0.44
N PRO A 137 -2.72 22.91 -0.60
CA PRO A 137 -2.27 23.00 -1.96
C PRO A 137 -2.12 24.46 -2.39
N GLN A 138 -1.09 24.72 -3.18
CA GLN A 138 -0.89 25.93 -3.99
C GLN A 138 -0.51 25.51 -5.41
N GLU A 139 -0.46 26.46 -6.35
CA GLU A 139 -0.16 26.15 -7.76
C GLU A 139 1.22 25.52 -7.97
N LYS A 140 2.22 25.96 -7.20
CA LYS A 140 3.63 25.57 -7.39
C LYS A 140 4.20 24.70 -6.28
N LYS A 141 3.51 24.61 -5.15
CA LYS A 141 3.94 23.83 -3.98
C LYS A 141 2.75 23.31 -3.20
N TRP A 142 2.96 22.21 -2.49
CA TRP A 142 2.07 21.75 -1.44
C TRP A 142 2.79 21.87 -0.10
N THR A 143 2.07 22.35 0.92
CA THR A 143 2.54 22.22 2.30
C THR A 143 1.93 20.96 2.89
N ILE A 144 2.74 19.93 3.12
CA ILE A 144 2.35 18.72 3.82
C ILE A 144 2.50 18.95 5.32
N VAL A 145 1.47 18.59 6.08
CA VAL A 145 1.42 18.79 7.52
C VAL A 145 1.16 17.47 8.21
N PHE A 146 1.95 17.16 9.24
CA PHE A 146 1.73 16.00 10.10
C PHE A 146 1.07 16.50 11.39
N ASN A 147 -0.06 15.90 11.73
CA ASN A 147 -0.90 16.29 12.85
C ASN A 147 -1.15 15.09 13.78
N THR A 148 -1.22 15.33 15.09
CA THR A 148 -1.37 14.27 16.11
C THR A 148 -2.82 13.90 16.43
N ASN A 149 -3.81 14.54 15.81
CA ASN A 149 -5.22 14.29 16.04
C ASN A 149 -5.72 13.00 15.38
N ILE A 150 -5.13 11.85 15.69
CA ILE A 150 -5.47 10.56 15.07
C ILE A 150 -6.96 10.18 15.25
N ASP A 151 -7.43 9.26 14.42
CA ASP A 151 -8.79 8.69 14.48
C ASP A 151 -9.91 9.74 14.29
N THR A 152 -9.71 10.66 13.34
CA THR A 152 -10.69 11.70 12.94
C THR A 152 -10.94 11.69 11.43
N TRP A 153 -12.06 12.29 11.02
CA TRP A 153 -12.38 12.55 9.62
C TRP A 153 -11.47 13.61 8.98
N GLY A 154 -10.86 14.48 9.78
CA GLY A 154 -9.96 15.52 9.28
C GLY A 154 -10.63 16.58 8.39
N LEU A 155 -11.94 16.84 8.59
CA LEU A 155 -12.63 17.92 7.88
C LEU A 155 -12.13 19.31 8.31
N GLN A 156 -11.69 19.44 9.56
CA GLN A 156 -11.12 20.66 10.11
C GLN A 156 -9.78 20.34 10.73
N GLN A 157 -8.75 21.04 10.29
CA GLN A 157 -7.42 20.93 10.86
C GLN A 157 -7.37 21.68 12.19
N ASP A 158 -7.01 20.97 13.25
CA ASP A 158 -6.62 21.56 14.53
C ASP A 158 -5.13 21.93 14.48
N VAL A 159 -4.84 23.19 14.16
CA VAL A 159 -3.46 23.68 13.98
C VAL A 159 -2.63 23.56 15.27
N ALA A 160 -3.26 23.52 16.45
CA ALA A 160 -2.54 23.33 17.71
C ALA A 160 -1.93 21.92 17.84
N LYS A 161 -2.39 20.97 17.00
CA LYS A 161 -1.88 19.58 16.94
C LYS A 161 -0.92 19.33 15.78
N ASP A 162 -0.60 20.36 14.99
CA ASP A 162 0.41 20.29 13.94
C ASP A 162 1.81 20.17 14.57
N ILE A 163 2.57 19.16 14.15
CA ILE A 163 3.92 18.90 14.68
C ILE A 163 5.01 19.03 13.61
N TYR A 164 4.68 18.79 12.34
CA TYR A 164 5.62 18.95 11.24
C TYR A 164 4.95 19.59 10.04
N ARG A 165 5.72 20.42 9.31
CA ARG A 165 5.32 21.06 8.05
C ARG A 165 6.48 21.00 7.08
N PHE A 166 6.17 20.62 5.84
CA PHE A 166 7.12 20.44 4.74
C PHE A 166 6.55 21.04 3.46
N ASP A 167 7.33 21.87 2.78
CA ASP A 167 6.95 22.40 1.48
C ASP A 167 7.59 21.53 0.39
N ILE A 168 6.76 20.96 -0.47
CA ILE A 168 7.21 20.14 -1.61
C ILE A 168 6.74 20.77 -2.93
N PRO A 169 7.56 20.71 -3.99
CA PRO A 169 7.17 21.27 -5.28
C PRO A 169 6.02 20.47 -5.90
N VAL A 170 5.22 21.16 -6.70
CA VAL A 170 4.21 20.56 -7.57
C VAL A 170 4.79 20.42 -8.98
N GLU A 171 4.69 19.23 -9.52
CA GLU A 171 4.98 18.93 -10.92
C GLU A 171 3.67 18.74 -11.69
N LYS A 172 3.65 19.22 -12.93
CA LYS A 172 2.56 18.99 -13.87
C LYS A 172 2.88 17.83 -14.81
N THR A 173 1.89 17.00 -15.08
CA THR A 173 2.00 15.89 -16.01
C THR A 173 1.04 16.06 -17.19
N THR A 174 1.36 15.43 -18.32
CA THR A 174 0.49 15.46 -19.51
C THR A 174 -0.62 14.42 -19.47
N ASN A 175 -0.58 13.51 -18.50
CA ASN A 175 -1.49 12.37 -18.39
C ASN A 175 -2.27 12.47 -17.08
N PRO A 176 -3.45 13.11 -17.09
CA PRO A 176 -4.27 13.23 -15.89
C PRO A 176 -4.66 11.85 -15.33
N VAL A 177 -4.56 11.70 -14.00
CA VAL A 177 -5.00 10.47 -13.32
C VAL A 177 -6.40 10.63 -12.73
N GLU A 178 -7.25 9.63 -12.95
CA GLU A 178 -8.65 9.64 -12.50
C GLU A 178 -8.77 9.50 -10.98
N TYR A 179 -8.01 8.59 -10.39
CA TYR A 179 -8.04 8.32 -8.95
C TYR A 179 -6.88 9.01 -8.26
N PHE A 180 -7.17 9.68 -7.15
CA PHE A 180 -6.10 10.08 -6.23
C PHE A 180 -5.31 8.85 -5.81
N THR A 181 -4.00 8.91 -5.99
CA THR A 181 -3.11 7.77 -5.80
C THR A 181 -1.90 8.20 -5.01
N MET A 182 -1.57 7.41 -3.99
CA MET A 182 -0.30 7.46 -3.29
C MET A 182 0.49 6.19 -3.56
N ALA A 183 1.80 6.33 -3.67
CA ALA A 183 2.72 5.20 -3.81
C ALA A 183 4.08 5.52 -3.18
N PHE A 184 4.80 4.48 -2.77
CA PHE A 184 6.20 4.62 -2.39
C PHE A 184 7.10 4.19 -3.54
N GLU A 185 8.04 5.05 -3.90
CA GLU A 185 9.14 4.74 -4.82
C GLU A 185 10.45 4.74 -4.04
N LYS A 186 11.29 3.71 -4.21
CA LYS A 186 12.58 3.64 -3.52
C LYS A 186 13.50 4.75 -4.04
N ASN A 187 14.14 5.48 -3.13
CA ASN A 187 15.21 6.43 -3.45
C ASN A 187 16.53 6.00 -2.77
N ASN A 188 17.59 6.81 -2.90
CA ASN A 188 18.92 6.47 -2.40
C ASN A 188 19.00 6.28 -0.87
N SER A 189 18.15 6.98 -0.10
CA SER A 189 18.22 7.02 1.38
C SER A 189 16.96 6.46 2.06
N GLY A 190 15.99 5.99 1.29
CA GLY A 190 14.67 5.58 1.77
C GLY A 190 13.67 5.50 0.63
N ALA A 191 12.65 6.35 0.66
CA ALA A 191 11.58 6.37 -0.33
C ALA A 191 11.02 7.77 -0.57
N ASP A 192 10.49 7.99 -1.77
CA ASP A 192 9.60 9.11 -2.07
C ASP A 192 8.16 8.65 -1.88
N LEU A 193 7.40 9.35 -1.04
CA LEU A 193 5.94 9.25 -1.04
C LEU A 193 5.42 10.10 -2.20
N ILE A 194 5.02 9.44 -3.28
CA ILE A 194 4.41 10.04 -4.45
C ILE A 194 2.92 10.23 -4.15
N MET A 195 2.39 11.42 -4.45
CA MET A 195 0.97 11.75 -4.35
C MET A 195 0.54 12.36 -5.68
N THR A 196 -0.47 11.79 -6.34
CA THR A 196 -0.92 12.27 -7.64
C THR A 196 -2.44 12.27 -7.78
N TRP A 197 -2.96 13.34 -8.36
CA TRP A 197 -4.36 13.46 -8.80
C TRP A 197 -4.45 14.40 -9.99
N ASP A 198 -5.36 14.14 -10.92
CA ASP A 198 -5.48 14.96 -12.13
C ASP A 198 -4.10 15.05 -12.83
N ASP A 199 -3.72 16.22 -13.32
CA ASP A 199 -2.43 16.52 -13.94
C ASP A 199 -1.33 16.90 -12.94
N VAL A 200 -1.50 16.61 -11.64
CA VAL A 200 -0.56 17.03 -10.57
C VAL A 200 0.13 15.83 -9.93
N VAL A 201 1.44 15.98 -9.71
CA VAL A 201 2.27 15.09 -8.91
C VAL A 201 3.03 15.91 -7.87
N ALA A 202 3.08 15.42 -6.64
CA ALA A 202 3.96 15.92 -5.59
C ALA A 202 4.70 14.75 -4.94
N ARG A 203 5.97 14.96 -4.58
CA ARG A 203 6.81 13.94 -3.96
C ARG A 203 7.33 14.43 -2.63
N LEU A 204 7.17 13.63 -1.58
CA LEU A 204 7.77 13.86 -0.28
C LEU A 204 8.91 12.85 -0.06
N PRO A 205 10.18 13.29 -0.17
CA PRO A 205 11.32 12.42 0.12
C PRO A 205 11.43 12.10 1.61
N ILE A 206 11.57 10.82 1.93
CA ILE A 206 11.68 10.29 3.29
C ILE A 206 12.92 9.40 3.38
N SER A 207 13.78 9.66 4.36
CA SER A 207 14.94 8.83 4.68
C SER A 207 14.70 8.04 5.98
N PHE A 208 15.32 6.87 6.13
CA PHE A 208 15.13 5.97 7.28
C PHE A 208 16.41 5.31 7.78
#